data_AF-A0A1R4KBT5-F1
#
_entry.id   AF-A0A1R4KBT5-F1
#
_cell.length_a   1.000
_cell.length_b   1.000
_cell.length_c   1.000
_cell.angle_alpha   90.00
_cell.angle_beta   90.00
_cell.angle_gamma   90.00
#
_symmetry.space_group_name_H-M   'P 1'
#
loop_
_entity.id
_entity.type
_entity.pdbx_description
1 polymer ?
#
loop_
_entity_poly.entity_id
_entity_poly.type
_entity_poly.pdbx_seq_one_letter_code
_entity_poly.pdbx_strand_id
1 'polypeptide(L)'
;MIITGLLPCLLFGFVLRRGRFCVTGALRDVCIAHKARWMVAFLITIGVQAVGVAALQSTGAITRSFEELPWLAVIVGSLIFGVSIVAAGGCATGTWYRAGESLVGSWIALVGYAAAAAMIKYGALKPMNDAVRGVTAPVTPSTTHWASPAGCWWHC
;
A
#
# COMPACT_ATOMS: atom_id res chain seq x y z
N MET A 1 -15.71 12.38 -12.65
CA MET A 1 -14.89 11.83 -11.54
C MET A 1 -14.57 10.33 -11.66
N ILE A 2 -15.00 9.62 -12.71
CA ILE A 2 -14.51 8.25 -13.01
C ILE A 2 -13.36 8.27 -14.04
N ILE A 3 -13.46 9.15 -15.04
CA ILE A 3 -12.51 9.22 -16.18
C ILE A 3 -11.12 9.65 -15.71
N THR A 4 -11.06 10.58 -14.76
CA THR A 4 -9.80 11.05 -14.14
C THR A 4 -9.08 9.96 -13.33
N GLY A 5 -9.78 8.93 -12.84
CA GLY A 5 -9.15 7.79 -12.17
C GLY A 5 -8.76 6.67 -13.13
N LEU A 6 -9.49 6.51 -14.22
CA LEU A 6 -9.26 5.46 -15.21
C LEU A 6 -8.01 5.73 -16.05
N LEU A 7 -7.75 6.99 -16.40
CA LEU A 7 -6.60 7.39 -17.21
C LEU A 7 -5.24 7.12 -16.49
N PRO A 8 -5.03 7.50 -15.21
CA PRO A 8 -3.85 7.12 -14.46
C PRO A 8 -3.71 5.61 -14.24
N CYS A 9 -4.82 4.89 -13.97
CA CYS A 9 -4.78 3.44 -13.76
C CYS A 9 -4.32 2.70 -15.02
N LEU A 10 -4.79 3.12 -16.20
CA LEU A 10 -4.40 2.53 -17.48
C LEU A 10 -2.92 2.78 -17.79
N LEU A 11 -2.47 4.03 -17.62
CA LEU A 11 -1.07 4.41 -17.82
C LEU A 11 -0.14 3.64 -16.88
N PHE A 12 -0.49 3.57 -15.58
CA PHE A 12 0.29 2.82 -14.60
C PHE A 12 0.33 1.32 -14.91
N GLY A 13 -0.80 0.73 -15.31
CA GLY A 13 -0.86 -0.67 -15.74
C GLY A 13 0.02 -0.97 -16.96
N PHE A 14 0.04 -0.07 -17.96
CA PHE A 14 0.89 -0.22 -19.14
C PHE A 14 2.39 -0.19 -18.80
N VAL A 15 2.81 0.75 -17.94
CA VAL A 15 4.20 0.86 -17.47
C VAL A 15 4.61 -0.38 -16.68
N LEU A 16 3.75 -0.89 -15.80
CA LEU A 16 4.04 -2.10 -15.01
C LEU A 16 4.17 -3.35 -15.90
N ARG A 17 3.35 -3.48 -16.95
CA ARG A 17 3.44 -4.61 -17.89
C ARG A 17 4.77 -4.61 -18.64
N ARG A 18 5.27 -3.44 -19.02
CA ARG A 18 6.60 -3.28 -19.65
C ARG A 18 7.75 -3.57 -18.69
N GLY A 19 7.58 -3.26 -17.40
CA GLY A 19 8.64 -3.39 -16.41
C GLY A 19 8.74 -4.74 -15.70
N ARG A 20 7.71 -5.62 -15.81
CA ARG A 20 7.63 -6.90 -15.07
C ARG A 20 8.01 -6.76 -13.59
N PHE A 21 7.63 -5.64 -12.99
CA PHE A 21 8.01 -5.27 -11.64
C PHE A 21 7.25 -6.12 -10.63
N CYS A 22 7.95 -7.03 -9.97
CA CYS A 22 7.43 -7.73 -8.81
C CYS A 22 8.38 -7.55 -7.63
N VAL A 23 7.86 -7.07 -6.49
CA VAL A 23 8.64 -6.81 -5.28
C VAL A 23 9.38 -8.06 -4.81
N THR A 24 8.74 -9.22 -4.89
CA THR A 24 9.34 -10.52 -4.54
C THR A 24 10.42 -10.93 -5.54
N GLY A 25 10.28 -10.59 -6.82
CA GLY A 25 11.32 -10.76 -7.83
C GLY A 25 12.53 -9.85 -7.60
N ALA A 26 12.30 -8.58 -7.27
CA ALA A 26 13.36 -7.63 -6.96
C ALA A 26 14.14 -8.01 -5.69
N LEU A 27 13.45 -8.48 -4.65
CA LEU A 27 14.07 -9.03 -3.44
C LEU A 27 14.90 -10.29 -3.77
N ARG A 28 14.36 -11.21 -4.58
CA ARG A 28 15.08 -12.41 -5.00
C ARG A 28 16.33 -12.07 -5.83
N ASP A 29 16.27 -11.09 -6.72
CA ASP A 29 17.42 -10.63 -7.52
C ASP A 29 18.50 -9.95 -6.65
N VAL A 30 18.10 -9.25 -5.58
CA VAL A 30 19.04 -8.69 -4.60
C VAL A 30 19.70 -9.80 -3.79
N CYS A 31 18.93 -10.78 -3.30
CA CYS A 31 19.47 -11.87 -2.47
C CYS A 31 20.33 -12.86 -3.26
N ILE A 32 20.00 -13.16 -4.52
CA ILE A 32 20.67 -14.20 -5.33
C ILE A 32 21.69 -13.60 -6.29
N ALA A 33 21.30 -12.56 -7.04
CA ALA A 33 22.14 -11.99 -8.09
C ALA A 33 22.92 -10.75 -7.62
N HIS A 34 22.69 -10.28 -6.38
CA HIS A 34 23.29 -9.08 -5.79
C HIS A 34 23.07 -7.79 -6.63
N LYS A 35 22.09 -7.80 -7.54
CA LYS A 35 21.80 -6.70 -8.47
C LYS A 35 20.61 -5.90 -7.98
N ALA A 36 20.89 -4.78 -7.31
CA ALA A 36 19.86 -3.91 -6.73
C ALA A 36 19.21 -2.91 -7.71
N ARG A 37 19.49 -2.99 -9.03
CA ARG A 37 19.00 -2.00 -10.02
C ARG A 37 17.49 -1.73 -9.92
N TRP A 38 16.69 -2.78 -9.75
CA TRP A 38 15.23 -2.67 -9.67
C TRP A 38 14.75 -2.24 -8.28
N MET A 39 15.47 -2.62 -7.23
CA MET A 39 15.21 -2.21 -5.85
C MET A 39 15.47 -0.71 -5.65
N VAL A 40 16.55 -0.19 -6.24
CA VAL A 40 16.89 1.25 -6.19
C VAL A 40 15.85 2.08 -6.94
N ALA A 41 15.43 1.65 -8.13
CA ALA A 41 14.38 2.32 -8.89
C ALA A 41 13.04 2.39 -8.11
N PHE A 42 12.70 1.32 -7.40
CA PHE A 42 11.52 1.27 -6.54
C PHE A 42 11.62 2.22 -5.35
N LEU A 43 12.78 2.27 -4.68
CA LEU A 43 13.00 3.16 -3.54
C LEU A 43 12.92 4.64 -3.94
N ILE A 44 13.49 5.00 -5.10
CA ILE A 44 13.36 6.35 -5.68
C ILE A 44 11.88 6.68 -5.93
N THR A 45 11.13 5.73 -6.50
CA THR A 45 9.69 5.93 -6.78
C THR A 45 8.88 6.17 -5.51
N ILE A 46 9.12 5.38 -4.45
CA ILE A 46 8.47 5.59 -3.15
C ILE A 46 8.85 6.96 -2.58
N GLY A 47 10.12 7.35 -2.68
CA GLY A 47 10.59 8.66 -2.23
C GLY A 47 9.87 9.81 -2.93
N VAL A 48 9.79 9.77 -4.26
CA VAL A 48 9.06 10.78 -5.06
C VAL A 48 7.57 10.80 -4.69
N GLN A 49 6.94 9.64 -4.50
CA GLN A 49 5.54 9.54 -4.09
C GLN A 49 5.30 10.13 -2.70
N ALA A 50 6.20 9.86 -1.75
CA ALA A 50 6.12 10.38 -0.39
C ALA A 50 6.27 11.91 -0.37
N VAL A 51 7.25 12.46 -1.10
CA VAL A 51 7.46 13.91 -1.23
C VAL A 51 6.26 14.57 -1.92
N GLY A 52 5.72 13.95 -2.97
CA GLY A 52 4.53 14.46 -3.66
C GLY A 52 3.32 14.54 -2.72
N VAL A 53 3.05 13.50 -1.93
CA VAL A 53 1.96 13.49 -0.95
C VAL A 53 2.20 14.54 0.16
N ALA A 54 3.43 14.71 0.62
CA ALA A 54 3.77 15.74 1.62
C ALA A 54 3.57 17.16 1.07
N ALA A 55 3.94 17.41 -0.18
CA ALA A 55 3.72 18.69 -0.85
C ALA A 55 2.23 19.01 -1.02
N LEU A 56 1.41 18.02 -1.39
CA LEU A 56 -0.04 18.18 -1.48
C LEU A 56 -0.72 18.42 -0.12
N GLN A 57 -0.11 17.98 0.98
CA GLN A 57 -0.59 18.30 2.33
C GLN A 57 -0.27 19.75 2.70
N SER A 58 0.91 20.25 2.34
CA SER A 58 1.30 21.64 2.62
C SER A 58 0.46 22.70 1.89
N THR A 59 -0.17 22.35 0.77
CA THR A 59 -1.05 23.25 0.01
C THR A 59 -2.51 23.24 0.49
N GLY A 60 -2.81 22.53 1.59
CA GLY A 60 -4.14 22.55 2.22
C GLY A 60 -5.24 21.81 1.47
N ALA A 61 -4.90 21.10 0.38
CA ALA A 61 -5.88 20.39 -0.45
C ALA A 61 -6.36 19.05 0.15
N ILE A 62 -5.62 18.48 1.12
CA ILE A 62 -5.91 17.17 1.73
C ILE A 62 -5.64 17.24 3.24
N THR A 63 -6.71 17.23 4.06
CA THR A 63 -6.61 17.09 5.52
C THR A 63 -6.48 15.61 5.88
N ARG A 64 -5.37 15.23 6.51
CA ARG A 64 -5.13 13.85 6.97
C ARG A 64 -5.54 13.75 8.43
N SER A 65 -6.74 13.21 8.69
CA SER A 65 -7.10 12.80 10.05
C SER A 65 -6.26 11.59 10.42
N PHE A 66 -5.37 11.74 11.40
CA PHE A 66 -4.59 10.62 11.94
C PHE A 66 -5.50 9.84 12.89
N GLU A 67 -6.27 8.93 12.31
CA GLU A 67 -7.02 7.96 13.10
C GLU A 67 -6.04 7.08 13.88
N GLU A 68 -6.42 6.73 15.11
CA GLU A 68 -5.61 5.91 16.01
C GLU A 68 -5.09 4.66 15.29
N LEU A 69 -3.77 4.42 15.32
CA LEU A 69 -3.19 3.26 14.65
C LEU A 69 -3.47 2.00 15.48
N PRO A 70 -4.23 1.00 14.96
CA PRO A 70 -4.37 -0.29 15.60
C PRO A 70 -3.11 -1.11 15.34
N TRP A 71 -2.08 -0.91 16.16
CA TRP A 71 -0.76 -1.51 15.99
C TRP A 71 -0.82 -3.05 15.91
N LEU A 72 -1.68 -3.67 16.74
CA LEU A 72 -1.86 -5.12 16.76
C LEU A 72 -2.44 -5.64 15.45
N ALA A 73 -3.45 -4.95 14.90
CA ALA A 73 -4.06 -5.30 13.62
C ALA A 73 -3.04 -5.21 12.46
N VAL A 74 -2.16 -4.20 12.50
CA VAL A 74 -1.13 -4.00 11.46
C VAL A 74 -0.07 -5.10 11.52
N ILE A 75 0.41 -5.48 12.70
CA ILE A 75 1.41 -6.53 12.86
C ILE A 75 0.84 -7.88 12.41
N VAL A 76 -0.31 -8.28 12.95
CA VAL A 76 -0.93 -9.57 12.63
C VAL A 76 -1.33 -9.63 11.15
N GLY A 77 -1.92 -8.56 10.63
CA GLY A 77 -2.33 -8.47 9.23
C GLY A 77 -1.15 -8.53 8.26
N SER A 78 -0.06 -7.82 8.55
CA SER A 78 1.13 -7.82 7.68
C SER A 78 1.85 -9.17 7.64
N LEU A 79 1.91 -9.89 8.75
CA LEU A 79 2.49 -11.25 8.79
C LEU A 79 1.68 -12.24 7.97
N ILE A 80 0.35 -12.28 8.15
CA ILE A 80 -0.54 -13.19 7.38
C ILE A 80 -0.51 -12.83 5.90
N PHE A 81 -0.51 -11.54 5.57
CA PHE A 81 -0.40 -11.06 4.19
C PHE A 81 0.94 -11.44 3.55
N GLY A 82 2.03 -11.36 4.31
CA GLY A 82 3.35 -11.78 3.85
C GLY A 82 3.42 -13.28 3.53
N VAL A 83 2.99 -14.13 4.47
CA VAL A 83 2.99 -15.59 4.29
C VAL A 83 2.10 -16.01 3.11
N SER A 84 0.92 -15.41 2.97
CA SER A 84 -0.01 -15.72 1.87
C SER A 84 0.52 -15.32 0.50
N ILE A 85 1.22 -14.18 0.37
CA ILE A 85 1.83 -13.76 -0.89
C ILE A 85 2.92 -14.74 -1.35
N VAL A 86 3.74 -15.25 -0.42
CA VAL A 86 4.77 -16.25 -0.75
C VAL A 86 4.13 -17.56 -1.19
N ALA A 87 3.09 -18.01 -0.49
CA ALA A 87 2.35 -19.23 -0.84
C ALA A 87 1.66 -19.11 -2.22
N ALA A 88 1.15 -17.93 -2.58
CA ALA A 88 0.54 -17.68 -3.89
C ALA A 88 1.57 -17.54 -5.03
N GLY A 89 2.88 -17.48 -4.74
CA GLY A 89 3.93 -17.35 -5.75
C GLY A 89 3.89 -16.03 -6.53
N GLY A 90 3.43 -14.94 -5.89
CA GLY A 90 3.18 -13.66 -6.54
C GLY A 90 3.64 -12.44 -5.73
N CYS A 91 3.12 -11.28 -6.10
CA CYS A 91 3.16 -10.03 -5.34
C CYS A 91 1.88 -9.27 -5.64
N ALA A 92 1.47 -8.36 -4.76
CA ALA A 92 0.19 -7.65 -4.88
C ALA A 92 0.04 -6.95 -6.23
N THR A 93 1.06 -6.24 -6.71
CA THR A 93 1.05 -5.60 -8.04
C THR A 93 1.12 -6.61 -9.19
N GLY A 94 1.88 -7.68 -8.99
CA GLY A 94 2.06 -8.83 -9.88
C GLY A 94 0.76 -9.48 -10.34
N THR A 95 -0.16 -9.69 -9.41
CA THR A 95 -1.42 -10.37 -9.66
C THR A 95 -2.37 -9.53 -10.52
N TRP A 96 -2.32 -8.20 -10.43
CA TRP A 96 -3.18 -7.32 -11.23
C TRP A 96 -2.77 -7.28 -12.70
N TYR A 97 -1.49 -7.08 -13.02
CA TYR A 97 -1.08 -7.00 -14.42
C TYR A 97 -0.97 -8.38 -15.10
N ARG A 98 -0.64 -9.46 -14.37
CA ARG A 98 -0.63 -10.84 -14.92
C ARG A 98 -2.03 -11.40 -15.15
N ALA A 99 -3.05 -10.90 -14.45
CA ALA A 99 -4.44 -11.25 -14.74
C ALA A 99 -4.85 -10.84 -16.16
N GLY A 100 -4.25 -9.77 -16.70
CA GLY A 100 -4.45 -9.32 -18.08
C GLY A 100 -3.76 -10.19 -19.15
N GLU A 101 -2.95 -11.18 -18.75
CA GLU A 101 -2.36 -12.21 -19.63
C GLU A 101 -3.12 -13.54 -19.56
N SER A 102 -4.30 -13.55 -18.90
CA SER A 102 -5.18 -14.71 -18.69
C SER A 102 -4.53 -15.92 -18.00
N LEU A 103 -3.48 -15.72 -17.20
CA LEU A 103 -2.96 -16.78 -16.35
C LEU A 103 -4.01 -17.16 -15.29
N VAL A 104 -4.54 -18.38 -15.38
CA VAL A 104 -5.58 -18.92 -14.47
C VAL A 104 -5.19 -18.78 -13.00
N GLY A 105 -3.92 -18.98 -12.66
CA GLY A 105 -3.41 -18.79 -11.30
C GLY A 105 -3.53 -17.35 -10.78
N SER A 106 -3.44 -16.34 -11.65
CA SER A 106 -3.57 -14.93 -11.27
C SER A 106 -5.02 -14.54 -10.97
N TRP A 107 -5.97 -15.14 -11.70
CA TRP A 107 -7.40 -14.95 -11.45
C TRP A 107 -7.84 -15.54 -10.12
N ILE A 108 -7.37 -16.76 -9.80
CA ILE A 108 -7.65 -17.41 -8.51
C ILE A 108 -7.08 -16.58 -7.36
N ALA A 109 -5.86 -16.05 -7.50
CA ALA A 109 -5.26 -15.18 -6.49
C ALA A 109 -6.05 -13.88 -6.30
N LEU A 110 -6.55 -13.27 -7.38
CA LEU A 110 -7.35 -12.05 -7.32
C LEU A 110 -8.69 -12.28 -6.61
N VAL A 111 -9.36 -13.38 -6.93
CA VAL A 111 -10.63 -13.76 -6.30
C VAL A 111 -10.42 -14.09 -4.83
N GLY A 112 -9.35 -14.83 -4.48
CA GLY A 112 -9.00 -15.11 -3.09
C GLY A 112 -8.71 -13.84 -2.30
N TYR A 113 -7.99 -12.88 -2.88
CA TYR A 113 -7.73 -11.58 -2.26
C TYR A 113 -9.02 -10.77 -2.06
N ALA A 114 -9.88 -10.70 -3.08
CA ALA A 114 -11.16 -9.99 -3.00
C ALA A 114 -12.10 -10.64 -1.97
N ALA A 115 -12.17 -11.97 -1.94
CA ALA A 115 -12.98 -12.72 -0.97
C ALA A 115 -12.47 -12.52 0.46
N ALA A 116 -11.16 -12.60 0.69
CA ALA A 116 -10.57 -12.34 2.01
C ALA A 116 -10.84 -10.89 2.47
N ALA A 117 -10.67 -9.90 1.58
CA ALA A 117 -10.98 -8.51 1.89
C ALA A 117 -12.47 -8.30 2.20
N ALA A 118 -13.37 -8.97 1.46
CA ALA A 118 -14.81 -8.92 1.71
C ALA A 118 -15.18 -9.59 3.04
N MET A 119 -14.57 -10.73 3.38
CA MET A 119 -14.83 -11.43 4.64
C MET A 119 -14.38 -10.64 5.86
N ILE A 120 -13.26 -9.90 5.78
CA ILE A 120 -12.77 -9.06 6.88
C ILE A 120 -13.61 -7.79 7.03
N LYS A 121 -14.07 -7.20 5.92
CA LYS A 121 -14.85 -5.94 5.94
C LYS A 121 -16.34 -6.14 6.22
N TYR A 122 -16.95 -7.19 5.65
CA TYR A 122 -18.39 -7.42 5.63
C TYR A 122 -18.81 -8.80 6.14
N GLY A 123 -17.86 -9.70 6.40
CA GLY A 123 -18.13 -11.09 6.76
C GLY A 123 -18.19 -11.36 8.27
N ALA A 124 -18.30 -12.65 8.59
CA ALA A 124 -18.48 -13.18 9.95
C ALA A 124 -17.33 -12.86 10.93
N LEU A 125 -16.17 -12.41 10.43
CA LEU A 125 -15.02 -12.02 11.27
C LEU A 125 -15.02 -10.53 11.67
N LYS A 126 -16.05 -9.76 11.30
CA LYS A 126 -16.21 -8.37 11.74
C LYS A 126 -16.04 -8.18 13.28
N PRO A 127 -16.61 -9.00 14.19
CA PRO A 127 -16.40 -8.81 15.63
C PRO A 127 -14.96 -9.06 16.08
N MET A 128 -14.23 -10.00 15.45
CA MET A 128 -12.82 -10.21 15.73
C MET A 128 -11.95 -9.08 15.16
N ASN A 129 -12.29 -8.57 13.97
CA ASN A 129 -11.59 -7.44 13.36
C ASN A 129 -11.80 -6.15 14.17
N ASP A 130 -13.00 -5.92 14.69
CA ASP A 130 -13.29 -4.77 15.55
C ASP A 130 -12.63 -4.92 16.94
N ALA A 131 -12.55 -6.13 17.51
CA ALA A 131 -11.82 -6.40 18.76
C ALA A 131 -10.30 -6.20 18.61
N VAL A 132 -9.72 -6.63 17.50
CA VAL A 132 -8.28 -6.46 17.21
C VAL A 132 -7.95 -5.00 16.85
N ARG A 133 -8.91 -4.27 16.28
CA ARG A 133 -8.80 -2.82 16.04
C ARG A 133 -9.00 -1.97 17.29
N GLY A 134 -9.69 -2.48 18.31
CA GLY A 134 -9.89 -1.79 19.60
C GLY A 134 -8.62 -1.67 20.45
N VAL A 135 -7.56 -2.40 20.10
CA VAL A 135 -6.23 -2.24 20.72
C VAL A 135 -5.44 -1.19 19.92
N THR A 136 -5.83 0.06 20.11
CA THR A 136 -5.13 1.21 19.54
C THR A 136 -3.99 1.65 20.44
N ALA A 137 -2.87 2.04 19.83
CA ALA A 137 -1.88 2.83 20.54
C ALA A 137 -2.23 4.31 20.27
N PRO A 138 -2.25 5.18 21.30
CA PRO A 138 -2.28 6.60 21.04
C PRO A 138 -1.02 6.94 20.25
N VAL A 139 -1.19 7.30 18.97
CA VAL A 139 -0.12 7.91 18.20
C VAL A 139 0.11 9.29 18.80
N THR A 140 1.06 9.39 19.73
CA THR A 140 1.53 10.67 20.22
C THR A 140 2.00 11.48 19.01
N PRO A 141 1.43 12.66 18.72
CA PRO A 141 1.99 13.55 17.72
C PRO A 141 3.23 14.21 18.34
N SER A 142 4.32 13.46 18.48
CA SER A 142 5.61 14.05 18.84
C SER A 142 6.28 14.64 17.60
N THR A 143 5.79 15.83 17.24
CA THR A 143 6.63 17.03 17.09
C THR A 143 7.78 17.01 16.06
N THR A 144 7.56 17.64 14.91
CA THR A 144 8.42 18.70 14.33
C THR A 144 7.49 19.66 13.55
N HIS A 145 7.14 20.88 13.98
CA HIS A 145 7.96 22.04 14.39
C HIS A 145 9.00 22.52 13.36
N TRP A 146 9.10 21.93 12.16
CA TRP A 146 10.15 22.33 11.22
C TRP A 146 9.76 23.37 10.16
N ALA A 147 8.55 23.95 10.19
CA ALA A 147 8.21 25.06 9.30
C ALA A 147 7.08 25.96 9.82
N SER A 148 7.21 26.57 11.01
CA SER A 148 6.36 27.71 11.37
C SER A 148 6.96 28.58 12.47
N PRO A 149 7.36 29.82 12.14
CA PRO A 149 6.96 30.99 12.90
C PRO A 149 5.61 31.55 12.43
N ALA A 150 5.02 31.05 11.33
CA ALA A 150 3.82 31.63 10.71
C ALA A 150 2.51 30.84 10.91
N GLY A 151 2.53 29.62 11.45
CA GLY A 151 1.37 28.74 11.58
C GLY A 151 0.45 28.99 12.79
N CYS A 152 0.76 29.95 13.68
CA CYS A 152 -0.09 30.29 14.84
C CYS A 152 -1.43 30.98 14.47
N TRP A 153 -1.75 31.15 13.19
CA TRP A 153 -2.88 32.00 12.75
C TRP A 153 -4.08 31.25 12.16
N TRP A 154 -4.12 29.92 12.14
CA TRP A 154 -5.20 29.17 11.47
C TRP A 154 -5.98 28.17 12.35
N HIS A 155 -5.99 28.40 13.67
CA HIS A 155 -6.99 27.79 14.56
C HIS A 155 -7.62 28.88 15.45
N CYS A 156 -8.57 29.63 14.86
CA CYS A 156 -9.82 29.96 15.54
C CYS A 156 -10.86 28.92 15.09
#